data_AF-A0A378MWN3-F1
#
_entry.id   AF-A0A378MWN3-F1
#
_cell.length_a   1.000
_cell.length_b   1.000
_cell.length_c   1.000
_cell.angle_alpha   90.00
_cell.angle_beta   90.00
_cell.angle_gamma   90.00
#
_symmetry.space_group_name_H-M   'P 1'
#
loop_
_entity.id
_entity.type
_entity.pdbx_description
1 polymer ?
#
loop_
_entity_poly.entity_id
_entity_poly.type
_entity_poly.pdbx_seq_one_letter_code
_entity_poly.pdbx_strand_id
1 'polypeptide(L)' 'MNILIIGNGGREHALAWKVRQSPLADKVFVAPAMPAQRWKTALKM' A
#
# COMPACT_ATOMS: atom_id res chain seq x y z
N MET A 1 -2.05 4.96 12.22
CA MET A 1 -2.71 3.67 11.92
C MET A 1 -1.91 2.93 10.85
N ASN A 2 -1.78 1.61 10.96
CA ASN A 2 -1.13 0.78 9.93
C ASN A 2 -2.20 0.28 8.94
N ILE A 3 -1.94 0.44 7.64
CA ILE A 3 -2.91 0.21 6.57
C ILE A 3 -2.33 -0.77 5.56
N LEU A 4 -3.10 -1.78 5.18
CA LEU A 4 -2.76 -2.78 4.15
C LEU A 4 -3.77 -2.70 3.00
N ILE A 5 -3.26 -2.55 1.78
CA ILE A 5 -4.03 -2.52 0.54
C ILE A 5 -3.70 -3.78 -0.25
N ILE A 6 -4.73 -4.52 -0.67
CA ILE A 6 -4.57 -5.76 -1.44
C ILE A 6 -4.84 -5.51 -2.92
N GLY A 7 -3.87 -5.86 -3.75
CA GLY A 7 -3.95 -5.81 -5.21
C GLY A 7 -2.63 -5.34 -5.83
N ASN A 8 -2.59 -5.31 -7.17
CA ASN A 8 -1.35 -5.07 -7.92
C ASN A 8 -1.57 -4.15 -9.14
N GLY A 9 -2.75 -3.52 -9.25
CA GLY A 9 -3.10 -2.64 -10.35
C GLY A 9 -2.80 -1.16 -10.05
N GLY A 10 -3.03 -0.31 -11.04
CA GLY A 10 -2.86 1.14 -10.88
C GLY A 10 -3.80 1.77 -9.86
N ARG A 11 -5.00 1.19 -9.67
CA ARG A 11 -5.99 1.64 -8.68
C ARG A 11 -5.45 1.56 -7.25
N GLU A 12 -4.84 0.44 -6.90
CA GLU A 12 -4.28 0.23 -5.56
C GLU A 12 -3.11 1.17 -5.28
N HIS A 13 -2.30 1.45 -6.30
CA HIS A 13 -1.22 2.43 -6.20
C HIS A 13 -1.73 3.85 -5.97
N ALA A 14 -2.77 4.27 -6.71
CA ALA A 14 -3.41 5.58 -6.51
C ALA A 14 -4.04 5.70 -5.12
N LEU A 15 -4.70 4.63 -4.65
CA LEU A 15 -5.27 4.57 -3.30
C LEU A 15 -4.17 4.68 -2.24
N ALA A 16 -3.08 3.92 -2.37
CA ALA A 16 -1.94 3.98 -1.46
C ALA A 16 -1.30 5.37 -1.41
N TRP A 17 -1.15 6.00 -2.57
CA TRP A 17 -0.63 7.37 -2.68
C TRP A 17 -1.50 8.38 -1.95
N LYS A 18 -2.82 8.29 -2.08
CA LYS A 18 -3.73 9.23 -1.42
C LYS A 18 -3.84 8.97 0.09
N VAL A 19 -3.92 7.70 0.48
CA VAL A 19 -4.03 7.27 1.89
C VAL A 19 -2.80 7.68 2.70
N ARG A 20 -1.59 7.61 2.11
CA ARG A 20 -0.34 8.04 2.75
C ARG A 20 -0.30 9.53 3.14
N GLN A 21 -1.16 10.37 2.56
CA GLN A 21 -1.23 11.80 2.89
C GLN A 21 -2.05 12.09 4.16
N SER A 22 -2.77 11.11 4.69
CA SER A 22 -3.57 11.29 5.91
C SER A 22 -2.66 11.41 7.13
N PRO A 23 -2.86 12.40 8.02
CA PRO A 23 -2.11 12.49 9.28
C PRO A 23 -2.39 11.32 10.24
N LEU A 24 -3.44 10.53 9.96
CA LEU A 24 -3.78 9.34 10.72
C LEU A 24 -3.07 8.08 10.19
N ALA A 25 -2.45 8.13 9.00
CA ALA A 25 -1.74 7.01 8.39
C ALA A 25 -0.28 7.00 8.85
N ASP A 26 0.16 5.88 9.43
CA ASP A 26 1.52 5.73 9.96
C ASP A 26 2.38 4.90 8.99
N LYS A 27 1.89 3.73 8.59
CA LYS A 27 2.49 2.89 7.54
C LYS A 27 1.43 2.41 6.57
N VAL A 28 1.74 2.47 5.27
CA VAL A 28 0.89 1.96 4.19
C VAL A 28 1.64 0.85 3.46
N PHE A 29 1.03 -0.32 3.40
CA PHE A 29 1.56 -1.50 2.72
C PHE A 29 0.67 -1.85 1.54
N VAL A 30 1.27 -2.24 0.42
CA VAL A 30 0.55 -2.78 -0.73
C VAL A 30 1.03 -4.21 -0.96
N ALA A 31 0.14 -5.17 -0.78
CA ALA A 31 0.43 -6.58 -1.02
C ALA A 31 -0.30 -7.05 -2.28
N PRO A 32 0.38 -7.80 -3.16
CA PRO A 32 -0.26 -8.39 -4.32
C PRO A 32 -1.26 -9.47 -3.89
N ALA A 33 -2.33 -9.65 -4.67
CA ALA A 33 -3.36 -10.66 -4.40
C ALA A 33 -2.94 -12.09 -4.78
N MET A 34 -1.80 -12.25 -5.45
CA MET A 34 -1.30 -13.54 -5.94
C MET A 34 -0.11 -14.03 -5.10
N PRO A 35 -0.01 -15.36 -4.83
CA PRO A 35 1.03 -15.93 -3.96
C PRO A 35 2.46 -15.70 -4.45
N ALA A 36 2.66 -15.59 -5.77
CA ALA A 36 3.97 -15.54 -6.39
C ALA A 36 4.66 -14.17 -6.28
N GLN A 37 3.93 -13.11 -5.92
CA GLN A 37 4.45 -11.75 -5.98
C GLN A 37 4.88 -11.28 -4.58
N ARG A 38 6.18 -11.00 -4.43
CA ARG A 38 6.81 -10.66 -3.16
C ARG A 38 6.43 -9.24 -2.73
N TRP A 39 6.23 -9.03 -1.42
CA TRP A 39 5.89 -7.73 -0.83
C TRP A 39 6.84 -6.63 -1.34
N LYS A 40 6.30 -5.63 -2.05
CA LYS A 40 7.08 -4.42 -2.35
C LYS A 40 7.02 -3.55 -1.11
N THR A 41 8.10 -3.61 -0.33
CA THR A 41 8.22 -2.99 0.99
C THR A 41 7.92 -1.50 0.99
N ALA A 42 7.31 -1.10 2.11
CA ALA A 42 6.98 0.25 2.58
C ALA A 42 7.93 1.36 2.10
N LEU A 43 7.37 2.28 1.31
CA LEU A 43 7.93 3.62 1.16
C LEU A 43 7.52 4.46 2.37
N LYS A 44 8.42 4.53 3.35
CA LYS A 44 8.50 5.69 4.24
C LYS A 44 9.38 6.72 3.54
N MET A 45 8.78 7.47 2.59
CA MET A 45 9.23 8.85 2.39
C MET A 45 8.77 9.70 3.58
#